data_AF-A0A832DDT6-F1
#
_entry.id   AF-A0A832DDT6-F1
#
_cell.length_a   1.000
_cell.length_b   1.000
_cell.length_c   1.000
_cell.angle_alpha   90.00
_cell.angle_beta   90.00
_cell.angle_gamma   90.00
#
_symmetry.space_group_name_H-M   'P 1'
#
loop_
_entity.id
_entity.type
_entity.pdbx_description
1 polymer ?
#
loop_
_entity_poly.entity_id
_entity_poly.type
_entity_poly.pdbx_seq_one_letter_code
_entity_poly.pdbx_strand_id
1 'polypeptide(L)'
;MNTKTSKELFQEAQKYLVGGVNSPVRAFKAVGTDPIFIQKGKGCRIWDVDGNEYIDYVLSWGPLILGHAHDQVINAIKQVSNYGTSFGAPTELEIKMAKAVIDAVKSVEMVRFVNSGTEATMSAIRLARGYTKRKKIVKFDGCYHGHGDSLLVS
;
A
#
# COMPACT_ATOMS: atom_id res chain seq x y z
N MET A 1 15.36 19.28 14.45
CA MET A 1 15.74 18.14 13.59
C MET A 1 16.43 18.68 12.36
N ASN A 2 17.53 18.05 11.93
CA ASN A 2 18.20 18.41 10.68
C ASN A 2 17.50 17.67 9.54
N THR A 3 17.07 18.35 8.48
CA THR A 3 16.40 17.71 7.33
C THR A 3 17.02 18.13 6.00
N LYS A 4 18.33 18.42 6.01
CA LYS A 4 19.04 18.98 4.85
C LYS A 4 19.03 17.99 3.68
N THR A 5 19.41 16.74 3.92
CA THR A 5 19.47 15.71 2.88
C THR A 5 18.08 15.38 2.36
N SER A 6 17.06 15.32 3.23
CA SER A 6 15.67 15.15 2.80
C SER A 6 15.21 16.26 1.84
N LYS A 7 15.57 17.52 2.11
CA LYS A 7 15.24 18.66 1.23
C LYS A 7 15.95 18.58 -0.12
N GLU A 8 17.23 18.24 -0.12
CA GLU A 8 18.02 18.04 -1.35
C GLU A 8 17.42 16.91 -2.20
N LEU A 9 17.06 15.78 -1.58
CA LEU A 9 16.40 14.67 -2.27
C LEU A 9 15.01 15.05 -2.79
N PHE A 10 14.23 15.85 -2.06
CA PHE A 10 12.92 16.29 -2.54
C PHE A 10 13.04 17.22 -3.75
N GLN A 11 13.98 18.17 -3.72
CA GLN A 11 14.28 19.04 -4.87
C GLN A 11 14.71 18.23 -6.08
N GLU A 12 15.53 17.19 -5.88
CA GLU A 12 15.93 16.27 -6.94
C GLU A 12 14.72 15.47 -7.46
N ALA A 13 13.91 14.90 -6.58
CA ALA A 13 12.73 14.12 -6.93
C ALA A 13 11.71 14.93 -7.74
N GLN A 14 11.56 16.22 -7.47
CA GLN A 14 10.67 17.12 -8.22
C GLN A 14 11.06 17.28 -9.71
N LYS A 15 12.31 16.98 -10.08
CA LYS A 15 12.74 16.97 -11.48
C LYS A 15 12.22 15.76 -12.25
N TYR A 16 11.87 14.67 -11.56
CA TYR A 16 11.56 13.37 -12.17
C TYR A 16 10.15 12.86 -11.87
N LEU A 17 9.57 13.26 -10.74
CA LEU A 17 8.27 12.79 -10.26
C LEU A 17 7.28 13.95 -10.17
N VAL A 18 6.03 13.72 -10.55
CA VAL A 18 4.96 14.72 -10.45
C VAL A 18 4.76 15.10 -8.98
N GLY A 19 5.10 16.34 -8.62
CA GLY A 19 5.09 16.82 -7.23
C GLY A 19 6.13 16.15 -6.33
N GLY A 20 7.15 15.51 -6.89
CA GLY A 20 8.24 14.85 -6.16
C GLY A 20 7.86 13.51 -5.51
N VAL A 21 6.69 12.94 -5.80
CA VAL A 21 6.16 11.76 -5.08
C VAL A 21 5.37 10.79 -5.98
N ASN A 22 5.27 9.54 -5.53
CA ASN A 22 4.46 8.49 -6.18
C ASN A 22 3.03 8.34 -5.59
N SER A 23 2.68 9.15 -4.59
CA SER A 23 1.31 9.21 -4.04
C SER A 23 1.08 10.59 -3.42
N PRO A 24 -0.03 11.29 -3.72
CA PRO A 24 -0.19 12.72 -3.43
C PRO A 24 0.03 13.12 -1.97
N VAL A 25 -0.46 12.32 -1.02
CA VAL A 25 -0.36 12.61 0.41
C VAL A 25 1.10 12.71 0.90
N ARG A 26 2.02 12.02 0.22
CA ARG A 26 3.45 12.01 0.59
C ARG A 26 4.15 13.33 0.29
N ALA A 27 3.53 14.25 -0.47
CA ALA A 27 4.10 15.55 -0.76
C ALA A 27 3.92 16.57 0.39
N PHE A 28 3.25 16.19 1.48
CA PHE A 28 3.08 16.99 2.70
C PHE A 28 2.41 18.37 2.48
N LYS A 29 1.76 18.56 1.32
CA LYS A 29 1.07 19.82 0.96
C LYS A 29 0.04 20.26 2.01
N ALA A 30 -0.69 19.31 2.60
CA ALA A 30 -1.72 19.59 3.59
C ALA A 30 -1.15 20.11 4.93
N VAL A 31 0.12 19.82 5.22
CA VAL A 31 0.80 20.24 6.46
C VAL A 31 1.83 21.36 6.23
N GLY A 32 2.04 21.77 4.98
CA GLY A 32 2.82 22.96 4.63
C GLY A 32 4.34 22.82 4.78
N THR A 33 4.87 21.59 4.77
CA THR A 33 6.32 21.35 4.87
C THR A 33 6.81 20.45 3.75
N ASP A 34 8.12 20.46 3.48
CA ASP A 34 8.73 19.44 2.64
C ASP A 34 8.65 18.06 3.33
N PRO A 35 8.55 16.97 2.56
CA PRO A 35 8.54 15.62 3.12
C PRO A 35 9.92 15.20 3.62
N ILE A 36 9.93 14.34 4.64
CA ILE A 36 11.13 13.63 5.10
C ILE A 36 11.33 12.35 4.28
N PHE A 37 12.59 12.04 3.95
CA PHE A 37 12.93 10.82 3.21
C PHE A 37 13.34 9.73 4.19
N ILE A 38 12.61 8.61 4.21
CA ILE A 38 12.85 7.51 5.16
C ILE A 38 13.93 6.57 4.65
N GLN A 39 14.92 6.27 5.48
CA GLN A 39 16.02 5.36 5.17
C GLN A 39 15.75 3.93 5.66
N LYS A 40 15.21 3.78 6.87
CA LYS A 40 14.99 2.47 7.51
C LYS A 40 13.86 2.50 8.54
N GLY A 41 13.38 1.32 8.92
CA GLY A 41 12.42 1.14 10.01
C GLY A 41 12.61 -0.21 10.72
N LYS A 42 12.28 -0.26 12.01
CA LYS A 42 12.25 -1.47 12.84
C LYS A 42 11.25 -1.30 13.97
N GLY A 43 10.36 -2.28 14.16
CA GLY A 43 9.30 -2.21 15.16
C GLY A 43 8.40 -0.99 14.92
N CYS A 44 8.17 -0.17 15.94
CA CYS A 44 7.38 1.06 15.84
C CYS A 44 8.19 2.30 15.45
N ARG A 45 9.45 2.15 15.02
CA ARG A 45 10.35 3.28 14.77
C ARG A 45 10.81 3.34 13.32
N ILE A 46 10.99 4.56 12.82
CA ILE A 46 11.60 4.86 11.52
C ILE A 46 12.70 5.90 11.67
N TRP A 47 13.68 5.85 10.77
CA TRP A 47 14.77 6.81 10.69
C TRP A 47 14.79 7.43 9.29
N ASP A 48 14.87 8.75 9.22
CA ASP A 48 15.07 9.45 7.97
C ASP A 48 16.54 9.39 7.50
N VAL A 49 16.80 9.89 6.29
CA VAL A 49 18.13 9.95 5.68
C VAL A 49 19.08 10.92 6.41
N ASP A 50 18.55 11.81 7.24
CA ASP A 50 19.31 12.76 8.05
C ASP A 50 19.62 12.19 9.46
N GLY A 51 19.17 10.97 9.76
CA GLY A 51 19.42 10.25 11.01
C GLY A 51 18.43 10.59 12.14
N ASN A 52 17.39 11.37 11.89
CA ASN A 52 16.36 11.62 12.90
C ASN A 52 15.50 10.37 13.09
N GLU A 53 15.13 10.09 14.33
CA GLU A 53 14.29 8.96 14.71
C GLU A 53 12.88 9.41 15.07
N TYR A 54 11.89 8.62 14.65
CA TYR A 54 10.48 8.89 14.88
C TYR A 54 9.78 7.65 15.40
N ILE A 55 8.80 7.84 16.30
CA ILE A 55 7.76 6.84 16.54
C ILE A 55 6.78 6.94 15.38
N ASP A 56 6.63 5.86 14.64
CA ASP A 56 5.83 5.82 13.42
C ASP A 56 4.38 5.41 13.72
N TYR A 57 3.47 6.39 13.64
CA TYR A 57 2.03 6.16 13.67
C TYR A 57 1.40 6.05 12.28
N VAL A 58 2.16 6.29 11.20
CA VAL A 58 1.70 6.14 9.82
C VAL A 58 1.75 4.68 9.41
N LEU A 59 2.80 3.94 9.79
CA LEU A 59 2.93 2.48 9.58
C LEU A 59 2.63 2.05 8.14
N SER A 60 3.16 2.82 7.18
CA SER A 60 2.93 2.65 5.74
C SER A 60 1.44 2.66 5.34
N TRP A 61 0.62 3.43 6.05
CA TRP A 61 -0.82 3.54 5.85
C TRP A 61 -1.61 2.26 6.23
N GLY A 62 -1.05 1.43 7.12
CA GLY A 62 -1.75 0.28 7.71
C GLY A 62 -1.09 -1.10 7.59
N PRO A 63 -0.38 -1.48 6.51
CA PRO A 63 0.13 -2.85 6.33
C PRO A 63 1.08 -3.35 7.43
N LEU A 64 1.73 -2.43 8.16
CA LEU A 64 2.76 -2.75 9.13
C LEU A 64 2.21 -2.92 10.54
N ILE A 65 1.14 -3.71 10.69
CA ILE A 65 0.51 -3.99 12.00
C ILE A 65 1.45 -4.69 13.00
N LEU A 66 2.42 -5.46 12.50
CA LEU A 66 3.47 -6.10 13.30
C LEU A 66 4.73 -5.20 13.45
N GLY A 67 4.65 -3.96 12.99
CA GLY A 67 5.79 -3.05 12.91
C GLY A 67 6.69 -3.28 11.69
N HIS A 68 7.64 -2.37 11.51
CA HIS A 68 8.64 -2.42 10.45
C HIS A 68 9.62 -3.58 10.65
N ALA A 69 9.99 -4.23 9.55
CA ALA A 69 11.01 -5.28 9.52
C ALA A 69 10.84 -6.36 10.62
N HIS A 70 9.61 -6.85 10.79
CA HIS A 70 9.31 -7.97 11.69
C HIS A 70 10.10 -9.22 11.26
N ASP A 71 10.85 -9.83 12.18
CA ASP A 71 11.89 -10.81 11.81
C ASP A 71 11.32 -12.04 11.09
N GLN A 72 10.15 -12.54 11.51
CA GLN A 72 9.51 -13.67 10.84
C GLN A 72 9.07 -13.34 9.41
N VAL A 73 8.59 -12.11 9.17
CA VAL A 73 8.15 -11.66 7.83
C VAL A 73 9.35 -11.54 6.91
N ILE A 74 10.42 -10.89 7.38
CA ILE A 74 11.65 -10.71 6.61
C ILE A 74 12.30 -12.07 6.30
N ASN A 75 12.34 -12.99 7.26
CA ASN A 75 12.90 -14.32 7.03
C ASN A 75 12.08 -15.12 6.00
N ALA A 76 10.75 -15.06 6.05
CA ALA A 76 9.90 -15.71 5.05
C ALA A 76 10.12 -15.14 3.64
N ILE A 77 10.24 -13.82 3.51
CA ILE A 77 10.54 -13.15 2.22
C ILE A 77 11.90 -13.61 1.69
N LYS A 78 12.94 -13.61 2.53
CA LYS A 78 14.29 -14.05 2.14
C LYS A 78 14.32 -15.50 1.66
N GLN A 79 13.59 -16.38 2.34
CA GLN A 79 13.46 -17.77 1.94
C GLN A 79 12.83 -17.89 0.55
N VAL A 80 11.69 -17.23 0.33
CA VAL A 80 10.99 -17.27 -0.97
C VAL A 80 11.84 -16.65 -2.09
N SER A 81 12.56 -15.56 -1.81
CA SER A 81 13.39 -14.89 -2.83
C SER A 81 14.50 -15.78 -3.41
N ASN A 82 14.97 -16.79 -2.66
CA ASN A 82 15.95 -17.75 -3.16
C ASN A 82 15.41 -18.67 -4.28
N TYR A 83 14.08 -18.78 -4.40
CA TYR A 83 13.41 -19.63 -5.40
C TYR A 83 12.84 -18.84 -6.57
N GLY A 84 12.95 -17.50 -6.55
CA GLY A 84 12.31 -16.59 -7.49
C GLY A 84 11.03 -15.96 -6.92
N THR A 85 10.76 -14.72 -7.31
CA THR A 85 9.66 -13.90 -6.74
C THR A 85 8.41 -13.84 -7.61
N SER A 86 8.47 -14.35 -8.84
CA SER A 86 7.34 -14.38 -9.77
C SER A 86 7.54 -15.45 -10.84
N PHE A 87 6.48 -16.19 -11.17
CA PHE A 87 6.54 -17.32 -12.10
C PHE A 87 5.55 -17.23 -13.25
N GLY A 88 4.54 -16.35 -13.18
CA GLY A 88 3.45 -16.32 -14.17
C GLY A 88 2.61 -17.62 -14.23
N ALA A 89 2.77 -18.50 -13.25
CA ALA A 89 2.10 -19.79 -13.13
C ALA A 89 1.65 -20.02 -11.67
N PRO A 90 0.65 -20.89 -11.44
CA PRO A 90 0.12 -21.14 -10.10
C PRO A 90 1.16 -21.69 -9.12
N THR A 91 1.01 -21.35 -7.84
CA THR A 91 1.86 -21.79 -6.73
C THR A 91 1.03 -22.30 -5.55
N GLU A 92 1.61 -23.17 -4.73
CA GLU A 92 0.95 -23.63 -3.49
C GLU A 92 0.70 -22.49 -2.49
N LEU A 93 1.50 -21.43 -2.54
CA LEU A 93 1.37 -20.26 -1.66
C LEU A 93 0.05 -19.52 -1.90
N GLU A 94 -0.44 -19.47 -3.15
CA GLU A 94 -1.73 -18.87 -3.47
C GLU A 94 -2.88 -19.62 -2.78
N ILE A 95 -2.84 -20.95 -2.72
CA ILE A 95 -3.86 -21.76 -2.05
C ILE A 95 -3.80 -21.54 -0.53
N LYS A 96 -2.59 -21.53 0.04
CA LYS A 96 -2.40 -21.28 1.49
C LYS A 96 -2.93 -19.90 1.88
N MET A 97 -2.64 -18.88 1.09
CA MET A 97 -3.14 -17.53 1.31
C MET A 97 -4.66 -17.44 1.14
N ALA A 98 -5.24 -18.12 0.14
CA ALA A 98 -6.68 -18.13 -0.08
C ALA A 98 -7.44 -18.70 1.12
N LYS A 99 -6.97 -19.83 1.66
CA LYS A 99 -7.54 -20.44 2.88
C LYS A 99 -7.48 -19.48 4.06
N ALA A 100 -6.32 -18.87 4.31
CA ALA A 100 -6.15 -17.92 5.41
C ALA A 100 -7.12 -16.73 5.32
N VAL A 101 -7.38 -16.20 4.12
CA VAL A 101 -8.35 -15.10 3.92
C VAL A 101 -9.78 -15.55 4.17
N ILE A 102 -10.18 -16.70 3.63
CA ILE A 102 -11.53 -17.27 3.80
C ILE A 102 -11.80 -17.57 5.29
N ASP A 103 -10.82 -18.14 6.00
CA ASP A 103 -10.93 -18.42 7.43
C ASP A 103 -11.05 -17.13 8.26
N ALA A 104 -10.36 -16.06 7.87
CA ALA A 104 -10.37 -14.78 8.57
C ALA A 104 -11.64 -13.93 8.31
N VAL A 105 -12.25 -14.03 7.13
CA VAL A 105 -13.37 -13.17 6.71
C VAL A 105 -14.57 -14.03 6.31
N LYS A 106 -15.47 -14.27 7.28
CA LYS A 106 -16.59 -15.23 7.16
C LYS A 106 -17.53 -15.06 5.96
N SER A 107 -17.63 -13.87 5.37
CA SER A 107 -18.47 -13.63 4.19
C SER A 107 -17.82 -14.03 2.86
N VAL A 108 -16.54 -14.41 2.89
CA VAL A 108 -15.75 -14.71 1.71
C VAL A 108 -15.67 -16.22 1.53
N GLU A 109 -16.28 -16.74 0.47
CA GLU A 109 -16.23 -18.17 0.12
C GLU A 109 -15.19 -18.47 -0.98
N MET A 110 -14.87 -17.46 -1.80
CA MET A 110 -13.88 -17.54 -2.87
C MET A 110 -13.12 -16.21 -2.99
N VAL A 111 -11.83 -16.28 -3.33
CA VAL A 111 -10.96 -15.10 -3.47
C VAL A 111 -10.28 -15.02 -4.82
N ARG A 112 -9.94 -13.79 -5.21
CA ARG A 112 -9.04 -13.49 -6.32
C ARG A 112 -8.01 -12.47 -5.84
N PHE A 113 -6.73 -12.81 -5.93
CA PHE A 113 -5.66 -11.87 -5.60
C PHE A 113 -5.40 -10.89 -6.75
N VAL A 114 -5.08 -9.67 -6.36
CA VAL A 114 -4.69 -8.54 -7.21
C VAL A 114 -3.63 -7.73 -6.43
N ASN A 115 -3.02 -6.75 -7.06
CA ASN A 115 -1.81 -6.10 -6.55
C ASN A 115 -2.10 -4.84 -5.72
N SER A 116 -3.34 -4.33 -5.74
CA SER A 116 -3.71 -3.13 -4.97
C SER A 116 -5.17 -3.09 -4.55
N GLY A 117 -5.48 -2.24 -3.58
CA GLY A 117 -6.87 -1.94 -3.19
C GLY A 117 -7.68 -1.32 -4.34
N THR A 118 -7.05 -0.51 -5.19
CA THR A 118 -7.68 0.06 -6.41
C THR A 118 -8.11 -1.04 -7.38
N GLU A 119 -7.26 -2.03 -7.63
CA GLU A 119 -7.59 -3.17 -8.51
C GLU A 119 -8.72 -4.02 -7.92
N ALA A 120 -8.72 -4.20 -6.59
CA ALA A 120 -9.73 -4.98 -5.90
C ALA A 120 -11.12 -4.35 -6.03
N THR A 121 -11.24 -3.05 -5.75
CA THR A 121 -12.52 -2.33 -5.78
C THR A 121 -13.05 -2.15 -7.21
N MET A 122 -12.19 -1.86 -8.20
CA MET A 122 -12.63 -1.80 -9.60
C MET A 122 -13.12 -3.16 -10.11
N SER A 123 -12.49 -4.26 -9.69
CA SER A 123 -12.90 -5.61 -10.04
C SER A 123 -14.22 -5.98 -9.38
N ALA A 124 -14.39 -5.62 -8.09
CA ALA A 124 -15.64 -5.84 -7.36
C ALA A 124 -16.82 -5.09 -7.99
N ILE A 125 -16.64 -3.83 -8.41
CA ILE A 125 -17.67 -3.06 -9.11
C ILE A 125 -18.04 -3.71 -10.45
N ARG A 126 -17.03 -4.14 -11.22
CA ARG A 126 -17.25 -4.84 -12.49
C ARG A 126 -18.02 -6.14 -12.28
N LEU A 127 -17.66 -6.92 -11.26
CA LEU A 127 -18.36 -8.14 -10.88
C LEU A 127 -19.82 -7.85 -10.48
N ALA A 128 -20.05 -6.86 -9.60
CA ALA A 128 -21.39 -6.50 -9.15
C ALA A 128 -22.30 -6.06 -10.31
N ARG A 129 -21.80 -5.24 -11.23
CA ARG A 129 -22.53 -4.85 -12.45
C ARG A 129 -22.81 -6.07 -13.35
N GLY A 130 -21.81 -6.93 -13.55
CA GLY A 130 -21.92 -8.13 -14.36
C GLY A 130 -22.93 -9.15 -13.82
N TYR A 131 -22.97 -9.32 -12.50
CA TYR A 131 -23.87 -10.22 -11.79
C TYR A 131 -25.31 -9.67 -11.74
N THR A 132 -25.48 -8.42 -11.29
CA THR A 132 -26.82 -7.82 -11.10
C THR A 132 -27.44 -7.26 -12.38
N LYS A 133 -26.64 -7.09 -13.45
CA LYS A 133 -27.00 -6.39 -14.70
C LYS A 133 -27.42 -4.92 -14.51
N ARG A 134 -27.09 -4.32 -13.36
CA ARG A 134 -27.39 -2.91 -13.04
C ARG A 134 -26.19 -2.02 -13.35
N LYS A 135 -26.45 -0.78 -13.77
CA LYS A 135 -25.40 0.17 -14.16
C LYS A 135 -24.87 1.00 -13.00
N LYS A 136 -25.77 1.45 -12.12
CA LYS A 136 -25.47 2.39 -11.03
C LYS A 136 -24.83 1.68 -9.84
N ILE A 137 -23.96 2.39 -9.15
CA ILE A 137 -23.39 2.02 -7.85
C ILE A 137 -23.67 3.16 -6.87
N VAL A 138 -23.62 2.86 -5.57
CA VAL A 138 -23.69 3.85 -4.50
C VAL A 138 -22.31 3.93 -3.85
N LYS A 139 -21.81 5.14 -3.64
CA LYS A 139 -20.66 5.45 -2.79
C LYS A 139 -21.06 6.57 -1.84
N PHE A 140 -20.31 6.73 -0.75
CA PHE A 140 -20.55 7.77 0.23
C PHE A 140 -19.44 8.83 0.15
N ASP A 141 -19.80 10.07 0.46
CA ASP A 141 -18.84 11.16 0.56
C ASP A 141 -17.81 10.87 1.66
N GLY A 142 -16.57 11.32 1.46
CA GLY A 142 -15.42 11.02 2.33
C GLY A 142 -14.84 9.60 2.21
N CYS A 143 -15.51 8.65 1.55
CA CYS A 143 -14.96 7.30 1.34
C CYS A 143 -14.04 7.24 0.11
N TYR A 144 -12.82 6.73 0.31
CA TYR A 144 -11.86 6.46 -0.77
C TYR A 144 -11.73 4.95 -1.02
N HIS A 145 -11.87 4.55 -2.28
CA HIS A 145 -11.80 3.15 -2.71
C HIS A 145 -10.82 2.96 -3.87
N GLY A 146 -9.77 3.77 -3.95
CA GLY A 146 -8.84 3.78 -5.08
C GLY A 146 -9.27 4.73 -6.20
N HIS A 147 -8.44 4.81 -7.24
CA HIS A 147 -8.58 5.80 -8.31
C HIS A 147 -9.26 5.26 -9.58
N GLY A 148 -10.10 4.23 -9.48
CA GLY A 148 -10.89 3.78 -10.63
C GLY A 148 -11.92 4.85 -11.01
N ASP A 149 -12.13 5.11 -12.31
CA ASP A 149 -12.91 6.26 -12.78
C ASP A 149 -14.32 6.37 -12.18
N SER A 150 -15.00 5.24 -11.96
CA SER A 150 -16.33 5.20 -11.30
C SER A 150 -16.32 5.67 -9.84
N LEU A 151 -15.13 5.88 -9.25
CA LEU A 151 -14.89 6.22 -7.85
C LEU A 151 -14.22 7.58 -7.67
N LEU A 152 -13.78 8.23 -8.75
CA LEU A 152 -13.07 9.52 -8.74
C LEU A 152 -13.99 10.76 -8.67
N VAL A 153 -15.24 10.58 -8.25
CA VAL A 153 -16.22 11.65 -8.07
C VAL A 153 -16.52 11.79 -6.59
N SER A 154 -16.41 13.01 -6.05
CA SER A 154 -16.83 13.36 -4.68
C SER A 154 -18.30 13.03 -4.48
#